data_AF-A0A699X7W1-F1
#
_entry.id   AF-A0A699X7W1-F1
#
_cell.length_a   1.000
_cell.length_b   1.000
_cell.length_c   1.000
_cell.angle_alpha   90.00
_cell.angle_beta   90.00
_cell.angle_gamma   90.00
#
_symmetry.space_group_name_H-M   'P 1'
#
loop_
_entity.id
_entity.type
_entity.pdbx_description
1 polymer ?
#
loop_
_entity_poly.entity_id
_entity_poly.type
_entity_poly.pdbx_seq_one_letter_code
_entity_poly.pdbx_strand_id
1 'polypeptide(L)'
;PPLQPANLLTGSPTGRMSPTKAQQTMSYAPPLLRLAASPHDSHLLATFAQDSNVVRILDVRQPGQALLELRGHSAALNSIEWNPSRRGMLASGGDDS
;
A
#
# COMPACT_ATOMS: atom_id res chain seq x y z
N PRO A 1 39.30 -19.80 -39.15
CA PRO A 1 38.17 -20.29 -38.34
C PRO A 1 38.64 -21.32 -37.29
N PRO A 2 38.60 -20.99 -35.98
CA PRO A 2 38.78 -21.99 -34.94
C PRO A 2 37.43 -22.53 -34.47
N LEU A 3 37.35 -23.86 -34.46
CA LEU A 3 36.24 -24.70 -34.00
C LEU A 3 36.20 -24.69 -32.46
N GLN A 4 35.02 -24.47 -31.86
CA GLN A 4 34.80 -24.61 -30.42
C GLN A 4 34.73 -26.10 -30.04
N PRO A 5 35.34 -26.56 -28.93
CA PRO A 5 35.12 -27.91 -28.42
C PRO A 5 33.83 -28.04 -27.62
N ALA A 6 33.26 -29.24 -27.71
CA ALA A 6 31.96 -29.69 -27.25
C ALA A 6 31.72 -29.55 -25.73
N ASN A 7 30.50 -29.10 -25.38
CA ASN A 7 29.94 -29.25 -24.04
C ASN A 7 29.58 -30.72 -23.78
N LEU A 8 30.30 -31.38 -22.88
CA LEU A 8 29.92 -32.68 -22.32
C LEU A 8 29.06 -32.44 -21.06
N LEU A 9 27.81 -32.88 -21.14
CA LEU A 9 26.84 -32.93 -20.03
C LEU A 9 27.17 -34.12 -19.12
N THR A 10 27.42 -33.90 -17.83
CA THR A 10 27.13 -34.89 -16.78
C THR A 10 26.75 -34.18 -15.47
N GLY A 11 25.60 -34.55 -14.90
CA GLY A 11 25.15 -34.08 -13.58
C GLY A 11 23.63 -33.84 -13.49
N SER A 12 22.87 -34.91 -13.30
CA SER A 12 21.41 -34.94 -13.03
C SER A 12 21.05 -34.37 -11.63
N PRO A 13 19.76 -34.07 -11.36
CA PRO A 13 19.33 -32.91 -10.58
C PRO A 13 18.94 -33.26 -9.15
N THR A 14 19.52 -32.60 -8.15
CA THR A 14 18.94 -32.58 -6.80
C THR A 14 19.18 -31.24 -6.13
N GLY A 15 18.18 -30.39 -6.23
CA GLY A 15 18.12 -29.13 -5.51
C GLY A 15 16.84 -28.44 -5.91
N ARG A 16 15.76 -28.71 -5.18
CA ARG A 16 14.51 -27.95 -5.29
C ARG A 16 14.83 -26.53 -4.84
N MET A 17 15.34 -25.72 -5.75
CA MET A 17 15.52 -24.29 -5.53
C MET A 17 14.11 -23.72 -5.43
N SER A 18 13.66 -23.47 -4.21
CA SER A 18 12.50 -22.62 -3.98
C SER A 18 12.77 -21.29 -4.70
N PRO A 19 11.91 -20.83 -5.62
CA PRO A 19 12.15 -19.61 -6.40
C PRO A 19 12.12 -18.34 -5.52
N THR A 20 11.93 -18.48 -4.21
CA THR A 20 11.72 -17.40 -3.26
C THR A 20 12.92 -16.48 -3.07
N LYS A 21 14.13 -16.83 -3.52
CA LYS A 21 15.31 -15.98 -3.31
C LYS A 21 15.52 -14.91 -4.40
N ALA A 22 14.78 -14.97 -5.51
CA ALA A 22 14.96 -14.06 -6.65
C ALA A 22 13.77 -13.11 -6.89
N GLN A 23 12.76 -13.13 -6.02
CA GLN A 23 11.58 -12.29 -6.18
C GLN A 23 11.39 -11.41 -4.93
N GLN A 24 11.33 -10.10 -5.16
CA GLN A 24 10.90 -9.04 -4.23
C GLN A 24 11.98 -8.23 -3.51
N THR A 25 12.84 -7.55 -4.28
CA THR A 25 13.06 -6.11 -4.01
C THR A 25 12.01 -5.30 -4.78
N MET A 26 10.73 -5.65 -4.60
CA MET A 26 9.66 -4.71 -4.87
C MET A 26 9.69 -3.75 -3.68
N SER A 27 9.85 -2.45 -3.91
CA SER A 27 9.48 -1.47 -2.90
C SER A 27 7.98 -1.66 -2.63
N TYR A 28 7.64 -2.45 -1.63
CA TYR A 28 6.26 -2.69 -1.25
C TYR A 28 5.62 -1.35 -0.89
N ALA A 29 4.44 -1.08 -1.43
CA ALA A 29 3.65 0.05 -0.98
C ALA A 29 3.39 -0.11 0.54
N PRO A 30 3.55 0.96 1.34
CA PRO A 30 3.35 0.87 2.78
C PRO A 30 1.92 0.40 3.09
N PRO A 31 1.74 -0.45 4.12
CA PRO A 31 0.43 -0.98 4.47
C PRO A 31 -0.50 0.16 4.91
N LEU A 32 -1.80 -0.03 4.72
CA LEU A 32 -2.82 0.87 5.25
C LEU A 32 -3.16 0.46 6.68
N LEU A 33 -3.14 1.42 7.60
CA LEU A 33 -3.39 1.14 9.02
C LEU A 33 -4.89 1.12 9.36
N ARG A 34 -5.69 1.95 8.69
CA ARG A 34 -7.13 2.08 8.94
C ARG A 34 -7.88 2.38 7.65
N LEU A 35 -9.10 1.85 7.55
CA LEU A 35 -10.07 2.13 6.50
C LEU A 35 -11.38 2.52 7.17
N ALA A 36 -11.99 3.63 6.75
CA ALA A 36 -13.28 4.08 7.23
C ALA A 36 -14.20 4.41 6.04
N ALA A 37 -15.33 3.71 5.93
CA ALA A 37 -16.33 4.01 4.90
C ALA A 37 -17.20 5.19 5.31
N SER A 38 -17.50 6.09 4.38
CA SER A 38 -18.38 7.22 4.63
C SER A 38 -19.81 6.72 4.89
N PRO A 39 -20.46 7.14 5.99
CA PRO A 39 -21.86 6.78 6.25
C PRO A 39 -22.83 7.53 5.34
N HIS A 40 -22.37 8.56 4.63
CA HIS A 40 -23.19 9.44 3.77
C HIS A 40 -22.93 9.23 2.27
N ASP A 41 -21.95 8.40 1.92
CA ASP A 41 -21.54 8.14 0.54
C ASP A 41 -20.98 6.73 0.40
N SER A 42 -21.70 5.85 -0.30
CA SER A 42 -21.32 4.44 -0.48
C SER A 42 -20.03 4.24 -1.27
N HIS A 43 -19.51 5.28 -1.91
CA HIS A 43 -18.32 5.18 -2.74
C HIS A 43 -17.08 5.81 -2.12
N LEU A 44 -17.22 6.49 -0.99
CA LEU A 44 -16.10 7.17 -0.34
C LEU A 44 -15.52 6.35 0.82
N LEU A 45 -14.20 6.22 0.78
CA LEU A 45 -13.39 5.66 1.86
C LEU A 45 -12.36 6.69 2.32
N ALA A 46 -12.09 6.74 3.63
CA ALA A 46 -10.94 7.41 4.19
C ALA A 46 -9.90 6.37 4.63
N THR A 47 -8.63 6.67 4.43
CA THR A 47 -7.51 5.79 4.83
C THR A 47 -6.25 6.60 5.10
N PHE A 48 -5.28 6.00 5.79
CA PHE A 48 -3.90 6.48 5.81
C PHE A 48 -2.93 5.30 5.80
N ALA A 49 -1.72 5.55 5.29
CA ALA A 49 -0.64 4.56 5.26
C ALA A 49 0.14 4.57 6.57
N GLN A 50 0.83 3.47 6.87
CA GLN A 50 1.77 3.41 7.97
C GLN A 50 2.81 4.53 7.86
N ASP A 51 3.13 5.15 9.00
CA ASP A 51 4.09 6.25 9.14
C ASP A 51 3.75 7.51 8.31
N SER A 52 2.51 7.62 7.82
CA SER A 52 2.04 8.77 7.05
C SER A 52 1.28 9.77 7.92
N ASN A 53 1.51 11.05 7.67
CA ASN A 53 0.76 12.17 8.24
C ASN A 53 -0.37 12.67 7.31
N VAL A 54 -0.72 11.90 6.28
CA VAL A 54 -1.71 12.28 5.26
C VAL A 54 -2.90 11.33 5.30
N VAL A 55 -4.10 11.89 5.48
CA VAL A 55 -5.35 11.16 5.27
C VAL A 55 -5.70 11.23 3.80
N ARG A 56 -6.03 10.09 3.19
CA ARG A 56 -6.49 9.99 1.80
C ARG A 56 -7.96 9.67 1.75
N ILE A 57 -8.69 10.44 0.95
CA ILE A 57 -10.07 10.12 0.57
C ILE A 57 -10.04 9.45 -0.80
N LEU A 58 -10.63 8.28 -0.89
CA LEU A 58 -10.67 7.45 -2.09
C LEU A 58 -12.10 7.34 -2.59
N ASP A 59 -12.27 7.36 -3.91
CA ASP A 59 -13.50 6.91 -4.56
C ASP A 59 -13.28 5.49 -5.09
N VAL A 60 -14.03 4.52 -4.57
CA VAL A 60 -13.89 3.10 -4.96
C VAL A 60 -14.20 2.84 -6.43
N ARG A 61 -14.91 3.76 -7.09
CA ARG A 61 -15.22 3.68 -8.52
C ARG A 61 -14.06 4.13 -9.41
N GLN A 62 -13.10 4.86 -8.84
CA GLN A 62 -11.91 5.38 -9.53
C GLN A 62 -10.63 4.94 -8.80
N PRO A 63 -10.29 3.64 -8.87
CA PRO A 63 -9.07 3.15 -8.24
C PRO A 63 -7.83 3.77 -8.90
N GLY A 64 -6.77 3.96 -8.12
CA GLY A 64 -5.45 4.39 -8.60
C GLY A 64 -5.07 5.82 -8.24
N GLN A 65 -6.02 6.66 -7.84
CA GLN A 65 -5.72 8.00 -7.31
C GLN A 65 -6.61 8.33 -6.10
N ALA A 66 -6.05 9.09 -5.16
CA ALA A 66 -6.86 9.70 -4.12
C ALA A 66 -7.70 10.82 -4.73
N LEU A 67 -8.97 10.89 -4.32
CA LEU A 67 -9.85 12.02 -4.63
C LEU A 67 -9.35 13.28 -3.92
N LEU A 68 -8.97 13.13 -2.64
CA LEU A 68 -8.44 14.20 -1.80
C LEU A 68 -7.31 13.67 -0.92
N GLU A 69 -6.34 14.53 -0.64
CA GLU A 69 -5.35 14.33 0.42
C GLU A 69 -5.52 15.43 1.47
N LEU A 70 -5.88 15.05 2.68
CA LEU A 70 -6.01 15.97 3.81
C LEU A 70 -4.69 16.00 4.57
N ARG A 71 -4.14 17.20 4.72
CA ARG A 71 -2.85 17.48 5.35
C ARG A 71 -3.07 18.43 6.51
N GLY A 72 -2.38 18.19 7.62
CA GLY A 72 -2.51 19.01 8.83
C GLY A 72 -1.68 18.46 9.99
N HIS A 73 -1.59 17.14 10.10
CA HIS A 73 -0.74 16.49 11.09
C HIS A 73 0.75 16.64 10.76
N SER A 74 1.57 16.89 11.78
CA SER A 74 3.03 16.94 11.65
C SER A 74 3.70 15.57 11.90
N ALA A 75 2.96 14.62 12.47
CA ALA A 75 3.42 13.28 12.82
C ALA A 75 2.50 12.20 12.23
N ALA A 76 2.86 10.93 12.46
CA ALA A 76 2.13 9.78 11.96
C ALA A 76 0.68 9.76 12.49
N LEU A 77 -0.24 9.36 11.62
CA LEU A 77 -1.64 9.15 11.95
C LEU A 77 -1.84 7.80 12.65
N ASN A 78 -2.76 7.79 13.60
CA ASN A 78 -3.14 6.60 14.37
C ASN A 78 -4.63 6.24 14.24
N SER A 79 -5.48 7.22 13.91
CA SER A 79 -6.94 7.06 13.88
C SER A 79 -7.63 8.00 12.88
N ILE A 80 -8.73 7.52 12.30
CA ILE A 80 -9.66 8.30 11.46
C ILE A 80 -11.09 7.81 11.71
N GLU A 81 -12.06 8.73 11.75
CA GLU A 81 -13.48 8.38 11.85
C GLU A 81 -14.35 9.44 11.14
N TRP A 82 -15.33 8.99 10.35
CA TRP A 82 -16.31 9.89 9.74
C TRP A 82 -17.34 10.37 10.76
N ASN A 83 -17.77 11.62 10.65
CA ASN A 83 -18.88 12.11 11.45
C ASN A 83 -20.20 11.47 10.98
N PRO A 84 -20.95 10.78 11.87
CA PRO A 84 -22.18 10.09 11.48
C PRO A 84 -23.33 11.05 11.13
N SER A 85 -23.30 12.27 11.64
CA SER A 85 -24.40 13.25 11.48
C SER A 85 -24.14 14.29 10.41
N ARG A 86 -22.87 14.63 10.14
CA ARG A 86 -22.48 15.67 9.17
C ARG A 86 -21.72 15.07 8.00
N ARG A 87 -22.32 15.15 6.81
CA ARG A 87 -21.69 14.74 5.55
C ARG A 87 -20.38 15.49 5.31
N GLY A 88 -19.36 14.74 4.88
CA GLY A 88 -18.06 15.30 4.48
C GLY A 88 -17.17 15.75 5.64
N MET A 89 -17.54 15.46 6.89
CA MET A 89 -16.70 15.75 8.06
C MET A 89 -16.13 14.46 8.63
N LEU A 90 -14.86 14.50 9.03
CA LEU A 90 -14.18 13.41 9.72
C LEU A 90 -13.25 13.98 10.80
N ALA A 91 -12.90 13.15 11.76
CA ALA A 91 -11.86 13.42 12.74
C ALA A 91 -10.64 12.51 12.45
N SER A 92 -9.45 13.04 12.71
CA SER A 92 -8.18 12.29 12.63
C SER A 92 -7.34 12.57 13.86
N GLY A 93 -6.61 11.55 14.31
CA GLY A 93 -5.65 11.64 15.41
C GLY A 93 -4.28 11.18 14.94
N GLY A 94 -3.24 11.86 15.41
CA GLY A 94 -1.84 11.53 15.15
C GLY A 94 -1.00 11.69 16.41
N ASP A 95 0.29 11.43 16.27
CA ASP A 95 1.27 11.52 17.37
C ASP A 95 1.88 12.93 17.48
N ASP A 96 1.17 13.95 17.00
CA ASP A 96 1.58 15.35 17.08
C ASP A 96 1.24 15.97 18.45
N SER A 97 2.15 16.79 18.98
CA SER A 97 2.08 17.43 20.31
C SER A 97 1.71 18.90 20.25
#